data_AF-A0A8T2XI06-F1
#
_entry.id   AF-A0A8T2XI06-F1
#
_cell.length_a   1.000
_cell.length_b   1.000
_cell.length_c   1.000
_cell.angle_alpha   90.00
_cell.angle_beta   90.00
_cell.angle_gamma   90.00
#
_symmetry.space_group_name_H-M   'P 1'
#
loop_
_entity.id
_entity.type
_entity.pdbx_description
1 polymer ?
#
loop_
_entity_poly.entity_id
_entity_poly.type
_entity_poly.pdbx_seq_one_letter_code
_entity_poly.pdbx_strand_id
1 'polypeptide(L)' 'CVSEIDAQRVLGYAIFKDGKSTKLSYPLENFHSDVAGRSFHNGRFIQKIRDKA' A
#
# COMPACT_ATOMS: atom_id res chain seq x y z
N CYS A 1 11.60 0.62 -6.12
CA CYS A 1 11.58 -0.80 -6.57
C CYS A 1 10.17 -1.38 -6.73
N VAL A 2 9.11 -0.56 -6.66
CA VAL A 2 7.70 -1.01 -6.75
C VAL A 2 6.99 -0.57 -8.03
N SER A 3 7.70 0.12 -8.92
CA SER A 3 7.22 0.45 -10.26
C SER A 3 7.20 -0.80 -11.14
N GLU A 4 6.23 -0.88 -12.06
CA GLU A 4 6.10 -1.96 -13.08
C GLU A 4 5.85 -3.37 -12.53
N ILE A 5 5.61 -3.53 -11.23
CA ILE A 5 5.25 -4.83 -10.64
C ILE A 5 3.75 -4.96 -10.36
N ASP A 6 2.95 -4.09 -10.98
CA ASP A 6 1.50 -3.97 -10.74
C ASP A 6 1.20 -3.70 -9.24
N ALA A 7 1.97 -2.78 -8.65
CA ALA A 7 1.77 -2.37 -7.27
C ALA A 7 0.54 -1.48 -7.15
N GLN A 8 -0.43 -1.91 -6.36
CA GLN A 8 -1.69 -1.22 -6.10
C GLN A 8 -1.51 -0.15 -5.02
N ARG A 9 -2.10 1.03 -5.23
CA ARG A 9 -2.11 2.11 -4.23
C ARG A 9 -3.09 1.77 -3.10
N VAL A 10 -2.61 1.82 -1.86
CA VAL A 10 -3.42 1.59 -0.65
C VAL A 10 -3.51 2.89 0.15
N LEU A 11 -4.71 3.31 0.55
CA LEU A 11 -4.95 4.57 1.27
C LEU A 11 -5.26 4.39 2.76
N GLY A 12 -5.40 3.14 3.20
CA GLY A 12 -5.84 2.76 4.53
C GLY A 12 -6.59 1.43 4.48
N TYR A 13 -7.38 1.17 5.52
CA TYR A 13 -8.11 -0.09 5.69
C TYR A 13 -9.60 0.16 5.89
N ALA A 14 -10.43 -0.76 5.38
CA ALA A 14 -11.81 -0.89 5.82
C ALA A 14 -11.86 -1.98 6.89
N ILE A 15 -12.37 -1.66 8.08
CA ILE A 15 -12.48 -2.58 9.20
C ILE A 15 -13.95 -2.96 9.35
N PHE A 16 -14.24 -4.26 9.33
CA PHE A 16 -15.58 -4.82 9.51
C PHE A 16 -15.59 -5.66 10.79
N LYS A 17 -16.53 -5.38 11.70
CA LYS A 17 -16.68 -6.14 12.95
C LYS A 17 -18.11 -6.02 13.46
N ASP A 18 -18.73 -7.14 13.83
CA ASP A 18 -20.05 -7.20 14.47
C ASP A 18 -21.15 -6.44 13.70
N GLY A 19 -21.19 -6.60 12.37
CA GLY A 19 -22.13 -5.88 11.50
C GLY A 19 -21.86 -4.38 11.33
N LYS A 20 -20.83 -3.84 11.98
CA LYS A 20 -20.37 -2.45 11.85
C LYS A 20 -19.17 -2.38 10.91
N SER A 21 -19.01 -1.22 10.28
CA SER A 21 -17.84 -0.91 9.47
C SER A 21 -17.26 0.46 9.80
N THR A 22 -15.95 0.61 9.66
CA THR A 22 -15.27 1.91 9.73
C THR A 22 -14.14 1.98 8.71
N LYS A 23 -13.82 3.20 8.26
CA LYS A 23 -12.67 3.47 7.39
C LYS A 23 -11.53 3.99 8.27
N LEU A 24 -10.40 3.30 8.25
CA LEU A 24 -9.16 3.72 8.86
C LEU A 24 -8.22 4.22 7.77
N SER A 25 -8.30 5.51 7.46
CA SER A 25 -7.39 6.18 6.52
C SER A 25 -5.98 6.30 7.12
N TYR A 26 -4.94 6.28 6.30
CA TYR A 26 -3.59 6.60 6.78
C TYR A 26 -3.54 8.03 7.35
N PRO A 27 -2.84 8.25 8.47
CA PRO A 27 -2.67 9.58 9.02
C PRO A 27 -1.81 10.40 8.05
N LEU A 28 -2.37 11.50 7.55
CA LEU A 28 -1.63 12.39 6.66
C LEU A 28 -0.93 13.50 7.44
N GLU A 29 -1.50 14.07 8.51
CA GLU A 29 -0.87 15.13 9.34
C GLU A 29 0.00 16.11 8.52
N ASN A 30 1.33 16.04 8.66
CA ASN A 30 2.32 16.89 7.99
C ASN A 30 2.83 16.33 6.64
N PHE A 31 2.31 15.19 6.21
CA PHE A 31 2.64 14.52 4.96
C PHE A 31 1.74 14.99 3.81
N HIS A 32 2.27 14.86 2.59
CA HIS A 32 1.55 15.24 1.38
C HIS A 32 0.36 14.30 1.11
N SER A 33 -0.68 14.83 0.47
CA SER A 33 -1.95 14.11 0.24
C SER A 33 -1.84 12.90 -0.69
N ASP A 34 -0.72 12.73 -1.38
CA ASP A 34 -0.46 11.62 -2.28
C ASP A 34 0.23 10.41 -1.61
N VAL A 35 0.63 10.55 -0.33
CA VAL A 35 1.19 9.44 0.46
C VAL A 35 0.21 8.26 0.51
N ALA A 36 0.75 7.08 0.26
CA ALA A 36 -0.03 5.85 0.17
C ALA A 36 0.87 4.62 0.30
N GLY A 37 0.32 3.55 0.89
CA GLY A 37 0.93 2.23 0.87
C GLY A 37 0.95 1.62 -0.53
N ARG A 38 1.66 0.50 -0.68
CA ARG A 38 1.68 -0.28 -1.91
C ARG A 38 1.48 -1.75 -1.59
N SER A 39 0.47 -2.36 -2.20
CA SER A 39 0.27 -3.80 -2.20
C SER A 39 0.79 -4.37 -3.51
N PHE A 40 1.48 -5.51 -3.45
CA PHE A 40 2.10 -6.13 -4.63
C PHE A 40 2.41 -7.61 -4.35
N HIS A 41 2.69 -8.36 -5.42
CA HIS A 41 3.21 -9.72 -5.28
C HIS A 41 4.66 -9.71 -4.81
N ASN A 42 4.94 -10.36 -3.68
CA ASN A 42 6.28 -10.40 -3.08
C ASN A 42 7.37 -10.91 -4.05
N GLY A 43 7.06 -11.96 -4.83
CA GLY A 43 8.02 -12.52 -5.80
C GLY A 43 8.51 -11.50 -6.83
N ARG A 44 7.60 -10.66 -7.36
CA ARG A 44 7.95 -9.59 -8.32
C ARG A 44 8.81 -8.51 -7.66
N PHE A 45 8.52 -8.18 -6.41
CA PHE A 45 9.29 -7.19 -5.65
C PHE A 45 10.73 -7.65 -5.39
N ILE A 46 10.91 -8.89 -4.94
CA ILE A 46 12.24 -9.46 -4.70
C ILE A 46 13.06 -9.55 -6.00
N GLN A 47 12.44 -9.92 -7.12
CA GLN A 47 13.10 -9.88 -8.44
C GLN A 47 13.59 -8.46 -8.78
N LYS A 48 12.72 -7.44 -8.71
CA LYS A 48 13.11 -6.04 -8.97
C LYS A 48 14.19 -5.51 -8.01
N ILE A 49 14.27 -5.99 -6.77
CA ILE A 49 15.35 -5.63 -5.85
C ILE A 49 16.67 -6.26 -6.30
N ARG A 50 16.66 -7.55 -6.67
CA ARG A 50 17.86 -8.25 -7.15
C ARG A 50 18.41 -7.63 -8.43
N ASP A 51 17.54 -7.21 -9.36
CA ASP A 51 17.95 -6.55 -10.61
C ASP A 51 18.60 -5.18 -10.39
N LYS A 52 18.40 -4.56 -9.21
CA LYS A 52 18.90 -3.22 -8.87
C LYS A 52 20.12 -3.22 -7.96
N ALA A 53 20.52 -4.39 -7.45
CA ALA A 53 21.72 -4.57 -6.63
C ALA A 53 22.93 -4.85 -7.53
#